data_AF-A0AB72XBX8-F1
#
_entry.id   AF-A0AB72XBX8-F1
#
_cell.length_a   1.000
_cell.length_b   1.000
_cell.length_c   1.000
_cell.angle_alpha   90.00
_cell.angle_beta   90.00
_cell.angle_gamma   90.00
#
_symmetry.space_group_name_H-M   'P 1'
#
loop_
_entity.id
_entity.type
_entity.pdbx_description
1 polymer ?
#
loop_
_entity_poly.entity_id
_entity_poly.type
_entity_poly.pdbx_seq_one_letter_code
_entity_poly.pdbx_strand_id
1 'polypeptide(L)' 'MPVHKGPTFDGRDVYIDYPFEEVMFRWEHQARKIYVCFYGERESSEPVPHDNRLFNDALRYGDEIDRLQYERIARGGK' A
#
# COMPACT_ATOMS: atom_id res chain seq x y z
N MET A 1 3.89 7.48 -13.39
CA MET A 1 3.94 6.47 -14.49
C MET A 1 3.04 5.32 -14.07
N PRO A 2 2.22 4.74 -14.96
CA PRO A 2 1.33 3.65 -14.56
C PRO A 2 2.16 2.44 -14.16
N VAL A 3 1.91 1.91 -12.96
CA VAL A 3 2.58 0.72 -12.44
C VAL A 3 2.05 -0.49 -13.22
N HIS A 4 2.89 -1.03 -14.09
CA HIS A 4 2.58 -2.26 -14.81
C HIS A 4 2.62 -3.44 -13.83
N LYS A 5 1.50 -4.17 -13.67
CA LYS A 5 1.44 -5.45 -12.96
C LYS A 5 2.32 -6.48 -13.70
N GLY A 6 3.61 -6.53 -13.35
CA GLY A 6 4.62 -7.39 -13.92
C GLY A 6 5.60 -7.90 -12.85
N PRO A 7 6.73 -8.55 -13.24
CA PRO A 7 7.64 -9.33 -12.36
C PRO A 7 8.21 -8.57 -11.15
N THR A 8 8.04 -7.25 -11.10
CA THR A 8 8.31 -6.40 -9.95
C THR A 8 7.48 -6.77 -8.70
N PHE A 9 6.25 -7.27 -8.87
CA PHE A 9 5.40 -7.72 -7.75
C PHE A 9 5.82 -9.06 -7.14
N ASP A 10 6.72 -9.81 -7.79
CA ASP A 10 7.20 -11.13 -7.33
C ASP A 10 8.59 -11.06 -6.67
N GLY A 11 9.31 -9.93 -6.82
CA GLY A 11 10.67 -9.76 -6.31
C GLY A 11 10.85 -8.70 -5.21
N ARG A 12 9.85 -7.85 -4.95
CA ARG A 12 9.94 -6.80 -3.91
C ARG A 12 8.60 -6.46 -3.30
N ASP A 13 8.65 -5.96 -2.07
CA ASP A 13 7.49 -5.38 -1.41
C ASP A 13 7.11 -4.06 -2.11
N VAL A 14 5.82 -3.84 -2.31
CA VAL A 14 5.29 -2.63 -2.96
C VAL A 14 4.51 -1.84 -1.92
N TYR A 15 4.75 -0.53 -1.87
CA TYR A 15 4.05 0.38 -0.97
C TYR A 15 3.28 1.38 -1.82
N ILE A 16 2.00 1.56 -1.52
CA ILE A 16 1.11 2.43 -2.27
C ILE A 16 0.54 3.43 -1.28
N ASP A 17 0.68 4.69 -1.59
CA ASP A 17 0.07 5.78 -0.87
C ASP A 17 -1.24 6.17 -1.54
N TYR A 18 -2.31 6.25 -0.75
CA TYR A 18 -3.59 6.72 -1.21
C TYR A 18 -4.09 7.87 -0.31
N PRO A 19 -3.61 9.10 -0.56
CA PRO A 19 -3.89 10.25 0.29
C PRO A 19 -5.36 10.68 0.24
N PHE A 20 -6.12 10.23 -0.76
CA PHE A 20 -7.55 10.53 -0.89
C PHE A 20 -8.39 9.93 0.24
N GLU A 21 -8.09 8.70 0.66
CA GLU A 21 -8.70 8.05 1.84
C GLU A 21 -7.74 8.05 3.04
N GLU A 22 -6.67 8.86 2.99
CA GLU A 22 -5.64 8.97 4.03
C GLU A 22 -5.13 7.60 4.48
N VAL A 23 -4.86 6.73 3.50
CA VAL A 23 -4.55 5.32 3.72
C VAL A 23 -3.37 4.86 2.88
N MET A 24 -2.61 3.92 3.41
CA MET A 24 -1.47 3.31 2.77
C MET A 24 -1.70 1.82 2.60
N PHE A 25 -1.26 1.26 1.48
CA PHE A 25 -1.26 -0.18 1.26
C PHE A 25 0.17 -0.70 1.15
N ARG A 26 0.42 -1.84 1.78
CA ARG A 26 1.67 -2.59 1.71
C ARG A 26 1.38 -3.95 1.09
N TRP A 27 1.85 -4.16 -0.12
CA TRP A 27 1.86 -5.47 -0.77
C TRP A 27 3.13 -6.23 -0.34
N GLU A 28 2.92 -7.28 0.44
CA GLU A 28 3.97 -8.22 0.83
C GLU A 28 4.01 -9.37 -0.19
N HIS A 29 5.02 -9.36 -1.05
CA HIS A 29 5.14 -10.33 -2.14
C HIS A 29 5.38 -11.76 -1.64
N GLN A 30 6.14 -11.94 -0.55
CA GLN A 30 6.46 -13.26 0.01
C GLN A 30 5.21 -13.98 0.53
N ALA A 31 4.36 -13.27 1.27
CA ALA A 31 3.10 -13.81 1.78
C ALA A 31 1.95 -13.68 0.78
N ARG A 32 2.12 -12.91 -0.30
CA ARG A 32 1.07 -12.47 -1.23
C ARG A 32 -0.13 -11.86 -0.49
N LYS A 33 0.18 -11.05 0.53
CA LYS A 33 -0.80 -10.39 1.39
C LYS A 33 -0.72 -8.88 1.22
N ILE A 34 -1.87 -8.24 1.28
CA ILE A 34 -1.98 -6.79 1.28
C ILE A 34 -2.29 -6.36 2.70
N TYR A 35 -1.48 -5.48 3.25
CA TYR A 35 -1.73 -4.81 4.51
C TYR A 35 -2.17 -3.38 4.24
N VAL A 36 -3.01 -2.84 5.12
CA VAL A 36 -3.51 -1.48 5.02
C VAL A 36 -3.17 -0.72 6.30
N CYS A 37 -2.67 0.49 6.17
CA CYS A 37 -2.30 1.36 7.27
C CYS A 37 -2.92 2.74 7.04
N PHE A 38 -3.90 3.11 7.87
CA PHE A 38 -4.46 4.47 7.83
C PHE A 38 -3.48 5.45 8.47
N TYR A 39 -3.48 6.68 7.99
CA TYR A 39 -2.63 7.74 8.51
C TYR A 39 -2.99 8.00 9.98
N GLY A 40 -2.00 7.93 10.87
CA GLY A 40 -2.20 8.14 12.30
C GLY A 40 -2.78 6.94 13.06
N GLU A 41 -3.20 5.88 12.37
CA GLU A 41 -3.59 4.60 12.99
C GLU A 41 -2.47 3.56 12.90
N ARG A 42 -2.65 2.44 13.61
CA ARG A 42 -1.77 1.28 13.49
C ARG A 42 -2.12 0.49 12.23
N GLU A 43 -1.09 -0.10 11.61
CA GLU A 43 -1.26 -1.05 10.51
C GLU A 43 -2.30 -2.11 10.89
N SER A 44 -3.30 -2.30 10.03
CA SER A 44 -4.33 -3.31 10.23
C SER A 44 -3.65 -4.69 10.26
N SER A 45 -3.90 -5.43 11.35
CA SER A 45 -3.38 -6.79 11.49
C SER A 45 -4.07 -7.76 10.52
N GLU A 46 -5.24 -7.39 10.01
CA GLU A 46 -5.97 -8.19 9.02
C GLU A 46 -5.53 -7.81 7.59
N PRO A 47 -5.01 -8.77 6.81
CA PRO A 47 -4.68 -8.52 5.42
C PRO A 47 -5.96 -8.33 4.62
N VAL A 48 -5.98 -7.33 3.75
CA VAL A 48 -7.12 -7.10 2.86
C VAL A 48 -7.07 -8.06 1.66
N PRO A 49 -8.23 -8.55 1.20
CA PRO A 49 -8.29 -9.38 0.01
C PRO A 49 -7.86 -8.57 -1.22
N HIS A 50 -7.24 -9.24 -2.19
CA HIS A 50 -6.85 -8.64 -3.47
C HIS A 50 -8.02 -8.10 -4.33
N ASP A 51 -9.24 -8.51 -4.00
CA ASP A 51 -10.49 -8.07 -4.63
C ASP A 51 -11.06 -6.82 -3.94
N ASN A 52 -10.41 -6.33 -2.88
CA ASN A 52 -10.88 -5.16 -2.17
C ASN A 52 -10.92 -3.94 -3.10
N ARG A 53 -12.06 -3.26 -3.12
CA ARG A 53 -12.31 -2.08 -3.95
C ARG A 53 -11.31 -0.97 -3.65
N LEU A 54 -11.04 -0.75 -2.36
CA LEU A 54 -10.03 0.19 -1.85
C LEU A 54 -8.64 -0.05 -2.44
N PHE A 55 -8.21 -1.31 -2.51
CA PHE A 55 -6.90 -1.65 -3.06
C PHE A 55 -6.87 -1.44 -4.58
N ASN A 56 -7.94 -1.76 -5.29
CA ASN A 56 -8.04 -1.50 -6.73
C ASN A 56 -8.08 0.01 -7.05
N ASP A 57 -8.75 0.80 -6.23
CA ASP A 57 -8.73 2.27 -6.32
C ASP A 57 -7.32 2.82 -6.02
N ALA A 58 -6.67 2.38 -4.93
CA ALA A 58 -5.30 2.76 -4.61
C ALA A 58 -4.29 2.33 -5.70
N LEU A 59 -4.49 1.18 -6.36
CA LEU A 59 -3.66 0.78 -7.51
C LEU A 59 -3.88 1.66 -8.75
N ARG A 60 -5.07 2.27 -8.91
CA ARG A 60 -5.41 3.11 -10.07
C ARG A 60 -5.10 4.58 -9.85
N TYR A 61 -5.37 5.07 -8.65
CA TYR A 61 -5.36 6.49 -8.29
C TYR A 61 -4.36 6.82 -7.19
N GLY A 62 -3.82 5.83 -6.50
CA GLY A 62 -2.73 6.01 -5.55
C GLY A 62 -1.38 6.08 -6.25
N ASP A 63 -0.38 6.48 -5.47
CA ASP A 63 1.00 6.60 -5.90
C ASP A 63 1.83 5.46 -5.30
N GLU A 64 2.59 4.76 -6.13
CA GLU A 64 3.61 3.84 -5.62
C GLU A 64 4.71 4.66 -4.95
N ILE A 65 4.94 4.37 -3.68
CA ILE A 65 5.95 5.02 -2.86
C ILE A 65 7.01 4.01 -2.42
N ASP A 66 8.17 4.50 -2.02
CA ASP A 66 9.19 3.67 -1.39
C ASP A 66 8.91 3.41 0.09
N ARG A 67 9.53 2.35 0.63
CA ARG A 67 9.49 2.05 2.07
C ARG A 67 9.83 3.26 2.96
N LEU A 68 10.79 4.08 2.55
CA LEU A 68 11.20 5.26 3.32
C LEU A 68 10.07 6.30 3.41
N GLN A 69 9.33 6.50 2.32
CA GLN A 69 8.15 7.36 2.29
C GLN A 69 7.04 6.76 3.17
N TYR A 70 6.83 5.45 3.10
CA TYR A 70 5.86 4.73 3.93
C TYR A 70 6.13 4.93 5.43
N GLU A 71 7.38 4.72 5.86
CA GLU A 71 7.77 4.95 7.25
C GLU A 71 7.65 6.43 7.66
N ARG A 72 7.91 7.36 6.75
CA ARG A 72 7.80 8.80 7.03
C ARG A 72 6.34 9.22 7.23
N ILE A 73 5.44 8.72 6.40
CA ILE A 73 4.00 9.03 6.46
C ILE A 73 3.36 8.34 7.66
N ALA A 74 3.66 7.05 7.88
CA ALA A 74 3.18 6.29 9.03
C ALA A 74 3.60 6.93 10.37
N ARG A 75 4.79 7.55 10.44
CA ARG A 75 5.26 8.31 11.62
C ARG A 75 4.79 9.78 11.64
N GLY A 76 4.32 10.29 10.51
CA GLY A 76 4.01 11.69 10.29
C GLY A 76 2.54 12.05 10.43
N GLY A 77 1.67 11.09 10.76
CA GLY A 77 0.26 11.35 11.09
C GLY A 77 0.17 12.38 12.22
N LYS A 78 -0.31 13.57 11.90
CA LYS A 78 -0.34 14.74 12.78
C LYS A 78 -1.76 15.05 13.19
#